data_AF-A0AAQ0VK37-F1
#
_entry.id   AF-A0AAQ0VK37-F1
#
_cell.length_a   1.000
_cell.length_b   1.000
_cell.length_c   1.000
_cell.angle_alpha   90.00
_cell.angle_beta   90.00
_cell.angle_gamma   90.00
#
_symmetry.space_group_name_H-M   'P 1'
#
loop_
_entity.id
_entity.type
_entity.pdbx_description
1 polymer ?
#
loop_
_entity_poly.entity_id
_entity_poly.type
_entity_poly.pdbx_seq_one_letter_code
_entity_poly.pdbx_strand_id
1 'polypeptide(L)'
;MKSYLAQWLIDLGTIFSIIGFFITIWLLWEAKQLRKSFFRRARLPEVIENLTIASSKLSSHLKKWETEDKEAIHQLSICKAVIENVTPKLPDNAQKKCKIFVKSVTPTTFLIWTFGSSDIDKDKAWDLYALLSEVVTMLQELEKDLKWD
;
A
#
# COMPACT_ATOMS: atom_id res chain seq x y z
N MET A 1 28.40 23.94 -44.69
CA MET A 1 28.31 25.05 -43.72
C MET A 1 29.30 24.76 -42.60
N LYS A 2 30.35 25.58 -42.43
CA LYS A 2 31.38 25.38 -41.38
C LYS A 2 30.85 25.99 -40.09
N SER A 3 30.69 25.19 -39.03
CA SER A 3 30.27 25.68 -37.71
C SER A 3 31.39 26.54 -37.11
N TYR A 4 31.07 27.78 -36.75
CA TYR A 4 32.02 28.77 -36.19
C TYR A 4 32.07 28.77 -34.66
N LEU A 5 31.69 27.66 -34.01
CA LEU A 5 31.85 27.51 -32.57
C LEU A 5 33.20 26.84 -32.29
N ALA A 6 33.97 27.43 -31.38
CA ALA A 6 35.27 26.91 -31.00
C ALA A 6 35.11 25.51 -30.41
N GLN A 7 35.97 24.57 -30.81
CA GLN A 7 35.87 23.14 -30.47
C GLN A 7 35.69 22.89 -28.96
N TRP A 8 36.36 23.69 -28.13
CA TRP A 8 36.25 23.62 -26.67
C TRP A 8 34.83 23.85 -26.14
N LEU A 9 34.03 24.68 -26.82
CA LEU A 9 32.64 24.96 -26.45
C LEU A 9 31.73 23.76 -26.75
N ILE A 10 32.02 23.02 -27.82
CA ILE A 10 31.32 21.79 -28.21
C ILE A 10 31.66 20.66 -27.21
N ASP A 11 32.93 20.54 -26.82
CA ASP A 11 33.38 19.56 -25.85
C ASP A 11 32.79 19.81 -24.46
N LEU A 12 32.75 21.08 -24.02
CA LEU A 12 32.06 21.46 -22.79
C LEU A 12 30.56 21.16 -22.87
N GLY A 13 29.90 21.52 -23.97
CA GLY A 13 28.48 21.22 -24.17
C GLY A 13 28.17 19.73 -24.01
N THR A 14 29.02 18.86 -24.55
CA THR A 14 28.89 17.40 -24.42
C THR A 14 29.05 16.94 -22.96
N ILE A 15 30.03 17.48 -22.23
CA ILE A 15 30.25 17.17 -20.81
C ILE A 15 29.04 17.62 -19.96
N PHE A 16 28.55 18.85 -20.18
CA PHE A 16 27.38 19.37 -19.50
C PHE A 16 26.10 18.58 -19.79
N SER A 17 25.91 18.09 -21.02
CA SER A 17 24.78 17.20 -21.35
C SER A 17 24.82 15.88 -20.59
N ILE A 18 26.00 15.25 -20.47
CA ILE A 18 26.17 14.01 -19.70
C ILE A 18 25.87 14.26 -18.22
N ILE A 19 26.44 15.32 -17.64
CA ILE A 19 26.18 15.70 -16.23
C ILE A 19 24.69 16.00 -16.02
N GLY A 20 24.07 16.77 -16.92
CA GLY A 20 22.64 17.09 -16.88
C GLY A 20 21.75 15.85 -16.94
N PHE A 21 22.12 14.83 -17.71
CA PHE A 21 21.43 13.54 -17.74
C PHE A 21 21.48 12.83 -16.38
N PHE A 22 22.65 12.75 -15.74
CA PHE A 22 22.78 12.15 -14.41
C PHE A 22 22.00 12.92 -13.33
N ILE A 23 22.06 14.25 -13.35
CA ILE A 23 21.27 15.10 -12.45
C ILE A 23 19.77 14.84 -12.64
N THR A 24 19.32 14.67 -13.89
CA THR A 24 17.91 14.37 -14.19
C THR A 24 17.49 13.01 -13.62
N ILE A 25 18.34 11.97 -13.77
CA ILE A 25 18.07 10.65 -13.17
C ILE A 25 18.00 10.76 -11.64
N TRP A 26 18.93 11.51 -11.03
CA TRP A 26 18.95 11.72 -9.58
C TRP A 26 17.67 12.41 -9.10
N LEU A 27 17.28 13.52 -9.75
CA LEU A 27 16.04 14.24 -9.43
C LEU A 27 14.81 13.35 -9.55
N LEU A 28 14.76 12.45 -10.53
CA LEU A 28 13.66 11.49 -10.68
C LEU A 28 13.60 10.50 -9.50
N TRP A 29 14.73 10.07 -8.96
CA TRP A 29 14.77 9.23 -7.76
C TRP A 29 14.32 9.99 -6.52
N GLU A 30 14.78 11.23 -6.35
CA GLU A 30 14.44 12.07 -5.22
C GLU A 30 12.95 12.45 -5.23
N ALA A 31 12.41 12.79 -6.40
CA ALA A 31 10.98 13.03 -6.60
C ALA A 31 10.12 11.80 -6.25
N LYS A 32 10.60 10.58 -6.59
CA LYS A 32 9.93 9.34 -6.18
C LYS A 32 9.94 9.15 -4.66
N GLN A 33 11.05 9.45 -3.99
CA GLN A 33 11.13 9.39 -2.53
C GLN A 33 10.22 10.41 -1.85
N LEU A 34 10.20 11.65 -2.35
CA LEU A 34 9.31 12.71 -1.87
C LEU A 34 7.85 12.30 -2.02
N ARG A 35 7.44 11.77 -3.18
CA ARG A 35 6.06 11.28 -3.39
C ARG A 35 5.65 10.22 -2.38
N LYS A 36 6.56 9.31 -1.99
CA LYS A 36 6.33 8.30 -0.95
C LYS A 36 6.20 8.93 0.43
N SER A 37 6.95 9.99 0.72
CA SER A 37 6.83 10.77 1.96
C SER A 37 5.48 11.50 2.06
N PHE A 38 5.08 12.21 1.00
CA PHE A 38 3.79 12.92 0.96
C PHE A 38 2.60 11.97 1.10
N PHE A 39 2.63 10.80 0.46
CA PHE A 39 1.59 9.80 0.65
C PHE A 39 1.43 9.39 2.12
N ARG A 40 2.56 9.13 2.79
CA ARG A 40 2.60 8.70 4.19
C ARG A 40 2.06 9.75 5.15
N ARG A 41 2.36 11.04 4.94
CA ARG A 41 1.88 12.11 5.83
C ARG A 41 0.41 12.50 5.58
N ALA A 42 -0.04 12.54 4.33
CA ALA A 42 -1.38 13.06 4.01
C ALA A 42 -2.46 11.99 3.87
N ARG A 43 -2.13 10.83 3.30
CA ARG A 43 -3.13 9.82 2.90
C ARG A 43 -3.17 8.58 3.78
N LEU A 44 -2.09 8.31 4.53
CA LEU A 44 -2.09 7.20 5.49
C LEU A 44 -3.16 7.35 6.60
N PRO A 45 -3.39 8.54 7.20
CA PRO A 45 -4.44 8.71 8.20
C PRO A 45 -5.83 8.38 7.66
N GLU A 46 -6.14 8.85 6.44
CA GLU A 46 -7.42 8.56 5.76
C GLU A 46 -7.59 7.05 5.48
N VAL A 47 -6.52 6.36 5.10
CA VAL A 47 -6.54 4.91 4.88
C VAL A 47 -6.79 4.16 6.20
N ILE A 48 -6.17 4.60 7.29
CA ILE A 48 -6.35 4.01 8.63
C ILE A 48 -7.79 4.22 9.10
N GLU A 49 -8.36 5.40 8.92
CA GLU A 49 -9.74 5.70 9.28
C GLU A 49 -10.71 4.78 8.52
N ASN A 50 -10.54 4.67 7.20
CA ASN A 50 -11.35 3.79 6.36
C ASN A 50 -11.23 2.31 6.76
N LEU A 51 -10.02 1.83 7.07
CA LEU A 51 -9.79 0.48 7.56
C LEU A 51 -10.41 0.24 8.93
N THR A 52 -10.40 1.24 9.81
CA THR A 52 -11.00 1.15 11.15
C THR A 52 -12.53 1.06 11.04
N ILE A 53 -13.15 1.87 10.17
CA ILE A 53 -14.58 1.81 9.89
C ILE A 53 -14.96 0.44 9.30
N ALA A 54 -14.21 -0.04 8.32
CA ALA A 54 -14.46 -1.34 7.70
C ALA A 54 -14.26 -2.50 8.71
N SER A 55 -13.24 -2.43 9.56
CA SER A 55 -13.00 -3.39 10.64
C SER A 55 -14.13 -3.40 11.68
N SER A 56 -14.67 -2.23 12.05
CA SER A 56 -15.82 -2.13 12.96
C SER A 56 -17.09 -2.76 12.36
N LYS A 57 -17.35 -2.51 11.07
CA LYS A 57 -18.45 -3.16 10.33
C LYS A 57 -18.26 -4.66 10.27
N LEU A 58 -17.04 -5.11 9.95
CA LEU A 58 -16.69 -6.53 9.93
C LEU A 58 -16.95 -7.20 11.29
N SER A 59 -16.51 -6.59 12.40
CA SER A 59 -16.77 -7.09 13.75
C SER A 59 -18.27 -7.22 14.03
N SER A 60 -19.07 -6.27 13.55
CA SER A 60 -20.53 -6.29 13.73
C SER A 60 -21.18 -7.45 12.96
N HIS A 61 -20.78 -7.68 11.72
CA HIS A 61 -21.27 -8.80 10.90
C HIS A 61 -20.78 -10.17 11.43
N LEU A 62 -19.53 -10.25 11.92
CA LEU A 62 -18.97 -11.48 12.53
C LEU A 62 -19.74 -11.93 13.77
N LYS A 63 -20.26 -10.99 14.57
CA LYS A 63 -21.11 -11.32 15.73
C LYS A 63 -22.43 -11.97 15.31
N LYS A 64 -22.92 -11.67 14.11
CA LYS A 64 -24.16 -12.20 13.52
C LYS A 64 -23.87 -13.15 12.35
N TRP A 65 -22.80 -13.92 12.46
CA TRP A 65 -22.31 -14.80 11.39
C TRP A 65 -23.39 -15.70 10.78
N GLU A 66 -24.31 -16.23 11.59
CA GLU A 66 -25.37 -17.14 11.11
C GLU A 66 -26.34 -16.48 10.11
N THR A 67 -26.42 -15.15 10.10
CA THR A 67 -27.33 -14.38 9.24
C THR A 67 -26.63 -13.41 8.29
N GLU A 68 -25.37 -13.05 8.58
CA GLU A 68 -24.62 -11.98 7.89
C GLU A 68 -23.20 -12.44 7.46
N ASP A 69 -23.03 -13.74 7.17
CA ASP A 69 -21.76 -14.35 6.72
C ASP A 69 -21.22 -13.69 5.44
N LYS A 70 -22.11 -13.48 4.45
CA LYS A 70 -21.75 -12.87 3.17
C LYS A 70 -21.30 -11.43 3.33
N GLU A 71 -21.98 -10.66 4.19
CA GLU A 71 -21.63 -9.29 4.51
C GLU A 71 -20.27 -9.22 5.21
N ALA A 72 -19.97 -10.15 6.12
CA ALA A 72 -18.65 -10.26 6.75
C ALA A 72 -17.54 -10.55 5.72
N ILE A 73 -17.76 -11.51 4.81
CA ILE A 73 -16.81 -11.83 3.73
C ILE A 73 -16.61 -10.64 2.78
N HIS A 74 -17.69 -9.90 2.49
CA HIS A 74 -17.63 -8.70 1.68
C HIS A 74 -16.79 -7.60 2.36
N GLN A 75 -16.98 -7.36 3.67
CA GLN A 75 -16.14 -6.41 4.41
C GLN A 75 -14.66 -6.83 4.45
N LEU A 76 -14.37 -8.12 4.62
CA LEU A 76 -12.99 -8.64 4.52
C LEU A 76 -12.37 -8.36 3.15
N SER A 77 -13.15 -8.50 2.07
CA SER A 77 -12.71 -8.21 0.71
C SER A 77 -12.41 -6.73 0.49
N ILE A 78 -13.21 -5.83 1.07
CA ILE A 78 -12.93 -4.38 1.07
C ILE A 78 -11.63 -4.09 1.81
N CYS A 79 -11.46 -4.60 3.03
CA CYS A 79 -10.24 -4.42 3.82
C CYS A 79 -9.00 -4.90 3.06
N LYS A 80 -9.09 -6.07 2.41
CA LYS A 80 -8.03 -6.59 1.54
C LYS A 80 -7.68 -5.62 0.42
N ALA A 81 -8.67 -5.14 -0.33
CA ALA A 81 -8.42 -4.22 -1.45
C ALA A 81 -7.73 -2.92 -1.00
N VAL A 82 -8.12 -2.39 0.15
CA VAL A 82 -7.49 -1.20 0.74
C VAL A 82 -6.05 -1.49 1.16
N ILE A 83 -5.81 -2.62 1.86
CA ILE A 83 -4.48 -3.03 2.30
C ILE A 83 -3.56 -3.30 1.10
N GLU A 84 -4.05 -3.96 0.07
CA GLU A 84 -3.30 -4.23 -1.16
C GLU A 84 -2.87 -2.94 -1.88
N ASN A 85 -3.74 -1.93 -1.93
CA ASN A 85 -3.42 -0.63 -2.53
C ASN A 85 -2.39 0.18 -1.72
N VAL A 86 -2.45 0.13 -0.39
CA VAL A 86 -1.53 0.88 0.48
C VAL A 86 -0.17 0.19 0.60
N THR A 87 -0.12 -1.14 0.54
CA THR A 87 1.08 -1.98 0.68
C THR A 87 2.30 -1.41 -0.05
N PRO A 88 2.32 -1.19 -1.38
CA PRO A 88 3.53 -0.75 -2.10
C PRO A 88 4.07 0.62 -1.66
N LYS A 89 3.30 1.40 -0.90
CA LYS A 89 3.63 2.75 -0.45
C LYS A 89 4.17 2.78 0.99
N LEU A 90 4.08 1.66 1.70
CA LEU A 90 4.55 1.49 3.08
C LEU A 90 6.07 1.20 3.15
N PRO A 91 6.70 1.34 4.32
CA PRO A 91 8.05 0.81 4.56
C PRO A 91 8.07 -0.72 4.53
N ASP A 92 9.24 -1.31 4.34
CA ASP A 92 9.38 -2.76 4.08
C ASP A 92 8.90 -3.64 5.25
N ASN A 93 9.02 -3.18 6.49
CA ASN A 93 8.50 -3.91 7.66
C ASN A 93 6.96 -4.02 7.61
N ALA A 94 6.28 -2.92 7.31
CA ALA A 94 4.83 -2.84 7.27
C ALA A 94 4.27 -3.56 6.04
N GLN A 95 4.98 -3.46 4.91
CA GLN A 95 4.69 -4.23 3.70
C GLN A 95 4.60 -5.73 3.96
N LYS A 96 5.53 -6.30 4.74
CA LYS A 96 5.54 -7.73 5.03
C LYS A 96 4.26 -8.16 5.76
N LYS A 97 3.86 -7.42 6.80
CA LYS A 97 2.62 -7.70 7.56
C LYS A 97 1.36 -7.54 6.70
N CYS A 98 1.27 -6.48 5.89
CA CYS A 98 0.16 -6.29 4.97
C CYS A 98 0.06 -7.41 3.93
N LYS A 99 1.20 -7.89 3.39
CA LYS A 99 1.22 -9.02 2.45
C LYS A 99 0.78 -10.33 3.10
N ILE A 100 1.12 -10.56 4.37
CA ILE A 100 0.65 -11.72 5.13
C ILE A 100 -0.88 -11.69 5.22
N PHE A 101 -1.47 -10.55 5.58
CA PHE A 101 -2.93 -10.39 5.60
C PHE A 101 -3.59 -10.63 4.24
N VAL A 102 -3.07 -9.99 3.17
CA VAL A 102 -3.64 -10.16 1.82
C VAL A 102 -3.57 -11.62 1.38
N LYS A 103 -2.49 -12.32 1.73
CA LYS A 103 -2.31 -13.75 1.45
C LYS A 103 -3.19 -14.64 2.34
N SER A 104 -3.51 -14.26 3.57
CA SER A 104 -4.40 -15.04 4.43
C SER A 104 -5.86 -14.94 4.01
N VAL A 105 -6.27 -13.79 3.45
CA VAL A 105 -7.62 -13.60 2.88
C VAL A 105 -7.77 -14.26 1.51
N THR A 106 -6.67 -14.48 0.78
CA THR A 106 -6.71 -15.07 -0.58
C THR A 106 -6.15 -16.50 -0.55
N PRO A 107 -6.97 -17.55 -0.69
CA PRO A 107 -6.43 -18.86 -1.00
C PRO A 107 -5.61 -18.73 -2.28
N THR A 108 -4.51 -19.48 -2.36
CA THR A 108 -3.38 -19.28 -3.29
C THR A 108 -3.70 -19.62 -4.75
N THR A 109 -4.96 -19.51 -5.15
CA THR A 109 -5.47 -19.75 -6.49
C THR A 109 -5.76 -18.41 -7.15
N PHE A 110 -4.79 -18.02 -7.97
CA PHE A 110 -4.87 -17.06 -9.05
C PHE A 110 -6.27 -17.06 -9.72
N LEU A 111 -6.79 -15.87 -10.07
CA LEU A 111 -8.08 -15.57 -10.73
C LEU A 111 -9.30 -15.33 -9.84
N ILE A 112 -9.66 -14.05 -9.76
CA ILE A 112 -10.97 -13.49 -10.12
C ILE A 112 -11.95 -14.52 -10.72
N TRP A 113 -12.65 -15.31 -9.91
CA TRP A 113 -13.98 -15.84 -10.22
C TRP A 113 -14.59 -16.47 -8.96
N THR A 114 -15.76 -15.95 -8.55
CA THR A 114 -16.68 -16.56 -7.58
C THR A 114 -16.10 -16.93 -6.20
N PHE A 115 -16.23 -16.02 -5.23
CA PHE A 115 -16.42 -16.43 -3.84
C PHE A 115 -17.73 -17.23 -3.78
N GLY A 116 -17.64 -18.54 -3.99
CA GLY A 116 -18.57 -19.46 -3.36
C GLY A 116 -18.35 -19.32 -1.87
N SER A 117 -19.38 -18.95 -1.13
CA SER A 117 -19.39 -18.65 0.31
C SER A 117 -19.02 -19.86 1.21
N SER A 118 -18.25 -20.84 0.71
CA SER A 118 -18.17 -22.19 1.29
C SER A 118 -16.82 -22.55 1.93
N ASP A 119 -15.82 -21.66 2.03
CA ASP A 119 -14.50 -22.04 2.57
C ASP A 119 -13.94 -21.13 3.70
N ILE A 120 -14.62 -20.02 4.00
CA ILE A 120 -14.31 -19.22 5.20
C ILE A 120 -15.30 -19.62 6.29
N ASP A 121 -14.81 -20.37 7.27
CA ASP A 121 -15.54 -20.69 8.48
C ASP A 121 -15.52 -19.51 9.47
N LYS A 122 -16.45 -19.47 10.42
CA LYS A 122 -16.56 -18.43 11.44
C LYS A 122 -15.24 -18.23 12.19
N ASP A 123 -14.58 -19.33 12.57
CA ASP A 123 -13.31 -19.29 13.30
C ASP A 123 -12.20 -18.66 12.45
N LYS A 124 -12.08 -19.08 11.18
CA LYS A 124 -11.15 -18.45 10.22
C LYS A 124 -11.45 -16.97 10.04
N ALA A 125 -12.71 -16.58 10.03
CA ALA A 125 -13.12 -15.19 9.86
C ALA A 125 -12.74 -14.32 11.08
N TRP A 126 -12.82 -14.88 12.29
CA TRP A 126 -12.31 -14.26 13.52
C TRP A 126 -10.78 -14.15 13.52
N ASP A 127 -10.07 -15.17 13.03
CA ASP A 127 -8.61 -15.12 12.88
C ASP A 127 -8.18 -14.02 11.90
N LEU A 128 -8.88 -13.91 10.76
CA LEU A 128 -8.64 -12.84 9.78
C LEU A 128 -8.95 -11.46 10.38
N TYR A 129 -9.98 -11.34 11.21
CA TYR A 129 -10.27 -10.10 11.93
C TYR A 129 -9.17 -9.74 12.92
N ALA A 130 -8.65 -10.70 13.68
CA ALA A 130 -7.53 -10.47 14.59
C ALA A 130 -6.29 -9.98 13.83
N LEU A 131 -5.97 -10.60 12.69
CA LEU A 131 -4.86 -10.21 11.84
C LEU A 131 -5.09 -8.80 11.24
N LEU A 132 -6.31 -8.50 10.79
CA LEU A 132 -6.69 -7.15 10.35
C LEU A 132 -6.45 -6.12 11.45
N SER A 133 -6.87 -6.40 12.67
CA SER A 133 -6.67 -5.52 13.81
C SER A 133 -5.19 -5.27 14.08
N GLU A 134 -4.34 -6.30 13.99
CA GLU A 134 -2.88 -6.15 14.12
C GLU A 134 -2.32 -5.21 13.04
N VAL A 135 -2.75 -5.37 11.79
CA VAL A 135 -2.34 -4.49 10.68
C VAL A 135 -2.80 -3.05 10.91
N VAL A 136 -4.04 -2.84 11.35
CA VAL A 136 -4.57 -1.49 11.64
C VAL A 136 -3.78 -0.82 12.75
N THR A 137 -3.53 -1.52 13.87
CA THR A 137 -2.73 -0.99 14.98
C THR A 137 -1.31 -0.66 14.53
N MET A 138 -0.68 -1.53 13.74
CA MET A 138 0.66 -1.25 13.21
C MET A 138 0.68 -0.03 12.30
N LEU A 139 -0.33 0.16 11.46
CA LEU A 139 -0.45 1.36 10.62
C LEU A 139 -0.67 2.63 11.46
N GLN A 140 -1.42 2.55 12.56
CA GLN A 140 -1.61 3.65 13.50
C GLN A 140 -0.30 4.04 14.20
N GLU A 141 0.48 3.07 14.66
CA GLU A 141 1.80 3.36 15.24
C GLU A 141 2.74 3.98 14.19
N LEU A 142 2.73 3.45 12.95
CA LEU A 142 3.49 4.06 11.85
C LEU A 142 3.07 5.51 11.58
N GLU A 143 1.77 5.82 11.64
CA GLU A 143 1.27 7.19 11.50
C GLU A 143 1.76 8.09 12.64
N LYS A 144 1.82 7.58 13.87
CA LYS A 144 2.36 8.31 15.03
C LYS A 144 3.84 8.60 14.82
N ASP A 145 4.64 7.61 14.44
CA ASP A 145 6.07 7.77 14.19
C ASP A 145 6.34 8.83 13.10
N LEU A 146 5.53 8.86 12.05
CA LEU A 146 5.60 9.85 10.97
C LEU A 146 5.28 11.30 11.38
N LYS A 147 4.70 11.53 12.56
CA LYS A 147 4.50 12.88 13.12
C LYS A 147 5.76 13.39 13.82
N TRP A 148 6.67 12.51 14.20
CA TRP A 148 7.92 12.85 14.91
C TRP A 148 9.14 12.90 13.99
N ASP A 149 9.08 12.25 12.81
CA ASP A 149 10.00 12.40 11.67
C ASP A 149 9.56 13.52 10.72
#